data_AF-A0A351YGH3-F1
#
_entry.id   AF-A0A351YGH3-F1
#
_cell.length_a   1.000
_cell.length_b   1.000
_cell.length_c   1.000
_cell.angle_alpha   90.00
_cell.angle_beta   90.00
_cell.angle_gamma   90.00
#
_symmetry.space_group_name_H-M   'P 1'
#
loop_
_entity.id
_entity.type
_entity.pdbx_description
1 polymer ?
#
loop_
_entity_poly.entity_id
_entity_poly.type
_entity_poly.pdbx_seq_one_letter_code
_entity_poly.pdbx_strand_id
1 'polypeptide(L)'
;GTPQMLITSLDFSSYTGRIAVGRVHRGTLTEGMNITLARRDGTMVKSKIKELHTFEGLGRKRVEAVSSGDICAVVGLEGFEIGDTICDFDNPEPLPPIAIDEPTMSMLFTI
;
A
#
# COMPACT_ATOMS: atom_id res chain seq x y z
N GLY A 1 1.68 -16.95 -6.95
CA GLY A 1 1.74 -16.94 -5.48
C GLY A 1 0.75 -15.91 -4.95
N THR A 2 0.34 -16.01 -3.68
CA THR A 2 -0.58 -15.05 -3.05
C THR A 2 0.02 -13.63 -3.08
N PRO A 3 -0.78 -12.61 -3.44
CA PRO A 3 -0.29 -11.24 -3.56
C PRO A 3 0.19 -10.67 -2.23
N GLN A 4 1.33 -9.99 -2.28
CA GLN A 4 1.91 -9.28 -1.15
C GLN A 4 2.55 -7.98 -1.64
N MET A 5 2.17 -6.86 -1.05
CA MET A 5 2.75 -5.55 -1.33
C MET A 5 2.91 -4.78 -0.02
N LEU A 6 4.14 -4.38 0.29
CA LEU A 6 4.43 -3.52 1.43
C LEU A 6 4.22 -2.06 1.06
N ILE A 7 3.47 -1.32 1.86
CA ILE A 7 3.27 0.12 1.66
C ILE A 7 4.51 0.84 2.20
N THR A 8 5.27 1.46 1.31
CA THR A 8 6.53 2.14 1.66
C THR A 8 6.39 3.65 1.64
N SER A 9 5.38 4.18 0.95
CA SER A 9 5.14 5.62 0.87
C SER A 9 3.66 5.92 0.70
N LEU A 10 3.28 7.12 1.12
CA LEU A 10 1.94 7.65 0.97
C LEU A 10 1.98 8.80 -0.01
N ASP A 11 0.91 8.91 -0.78
CA ASP A 11 0.72 10.02 -1.70
C ASP A 11 -0.74 10.49 -1.64
N PHE A 12 -1.04 11.63 -2.24
CA PHE A 12 -2.34 12.27 -2.15
C PHE A 12 -2.77 12.92 -3.46
N SER A 13 -4.06 12.79 -3.76
CA SER A 13 -4.74 13.51 -4.84
C SER A 13 -6.03 14.11 -4.32
N SER A 14 -6.35 15.34 -4.75
CA SER A 14 -7.60 16.01 -4.42
C SER A 14 -8.85 15.28 -4.94
N TYR A 15 -8.69 14.42 -5.96
CA TYR A 15 -9.80 13.69 -6.59
C TYR A 15 -10.00 12.30 -6.01
N THR A 16 -8.90 11.60 -5.69
CA THR A 16 -8.94 10.18 -5.29
C THR A 16 -8.55 9.94 -3.83
N GLY A 17 -8.09 10.98 -3.13
CA GLY A 17 -7.70 10.90 -1.72
C GLY A 17 -6.30 10.34 -1.52
N ARG A 18 -6.12 9.58 -0.43
CA ARG A 18 -4.84 8.93 -0.09
C ARG A 18 -4.55 7.78 -1.05
N ILE A 19 -3.30 7.67 -1.46
CA ILE A 19 -2.80 6.67 -2.39
C ILE A 19 -1.66 5.91 -1.71
N ALA A 20 -1.76 4.58 -1.67
CA ALA A 20 -0.70 3.72 -1.13
C ALA A 20 0.32 3.42 -2.23
N VAL A 21 1.60 3.64 -1.98
CA VAL A 21 2.66 3.32 -2.94
C VAL A 21 3.58 2.26 -2.34
N GLY A 22 3.87 1.23 -3.14
CA GLY A 22 4.70 0.12 -2.72
C GLY A 22 5.13 -0.77 -3.87
N ARG A 23 6.10 -1.64 -3.59
CA ARG A 23 6.53 -2.68 -4.53
C ARG A 23 5.73 -3.94 -4.28
N VAL A 24 5.23 -4.57 -5.34
CA VAL A 24 4.61 -5.90 -5.24
C VAL A 24 5.73 -6.93 -5.06
N HIS A 25 5.80 -7.56 -3.90
CA HIS A 25 6.83 -8.55 -3.58
C HIS A 25 6.51 -9.92 -4.18
N ARG A 26 5.23 -10.29 -4.20
CA ARG A 26 4.77 -11.59 -4.67
C ARG A 26 3.37 -11.46 -5.27
N GLY A 27 3.06 -12.34 -6.21
CA GLY A 27 1.75 -12.41 -6.84
C GLY A 27 1.47 -11.24 -7.77
N THR A 28 0.19 -11.04 -8.05
CA THR A 28 -0.31 -10.01 -8.96
C THR A 28 -1.50 -9.33 -8.30
N LEU A 29 -1.49 -8.00 -8.26
CA LEU A 29 -2.64 -7.21 -7.84
C LEU A 29 -3.45 -6.84 -9.07
N THR A 30 -4.78 -6.95 -9.00
CA THR A 30 -5.67 -6.53 -10.08
C THR A 30 -6.63 -5.43 -9.63
N GLU A 31 -7.07 -4.60 -10.56
CA GLU A 31 -8.11 -3.62 -10.31
C GLU A 31 -9.39 -4.32 -9.83
N GLY A 32 -10.07 -3.76 -8.81
CA GLY A 32 -11.27 -4.36 -8.26
C GLY A 32 -11.03 -5.57 -7.36
N MET A 33 -9.78 -5.96 -7.10
CA MET A 33 -9.46 -7.11 -6.25
C MET A 33 -9.82 -6.84 -4.78
N ASN A 34 -10.45 -7.82 -4.12
CA ASN A 34 -10.60 -7.82 -2.67
C ASN A 34 -9.26 -8.22 -2.06
N ILE A 35 -8.83 -7.50 -1.02
CA ILE A 35 -7.56 -7.72 -0.35
C ILE A 35 -7.74 -7.65 1.17
N THR A 36 -6.74 -8.13 1.87
CA THR A 36 -6.61 -7.92 3.32
C THR A 36 -5.45 -6.95 3.56
N LEU A 37 -5.75 -5.80 4.16
CA LEU A 37 -4.75 -4.88 4.68
C LEU A 37 -4.31 -5.39 6.06
N ALA A 38 -3.10 -5.91 6.13
CA ALA A 38 -2.47 -6.29 7.39
C ALA A 38 -1.70 -5.10 7.94
N ARG A 39 -2.15 -4.61 9.09
CA ARG A 39 -1.55 -3.48 9.77
C ARG A 39 -0.38 -3.91 10.64
N ARG A 40 0.48 -2.95 10.97
CA ARG A 40 1.62 -3.18 11.87
C ARG A 40 1.22 -3.67 13.27
N ASP A 41 0.05 -3.26 13.76
CA ASP A 41 -0.50 -3.69 15.05
C ASP A 41 -1.04 -5.14 15.04
N GLY A 42 -0.98 -5.82 13.89
CA GLY A 42 -1.54 -7.17 13.69
C GLY A 42 -3.01 -7.18 13.29
N THR A 43 -3.67 -6.02 13.24
CA THR A 43 -5.06 -5.92 12.79
C THR A 43 -5.15 -6.20 11.30
N MET A 44 -6.12 -7.02 10.91
CA MET A 44 -6.42 -7.31 9.51
C MET A 44 -7.73 -6.66 9.10
N VAL A 45 -7.68 -5.81 8.08
CA VAL A 45 -8.84 -5.07 7.57
C VAL A 45 -9.13 -5.51 6.14
N LYS A 46 -10.34 -6.00 5.91
CA LYS A 46 -10.79 -6.34 4.55
C LYS A 46 -11.05 -5.05 3.78
N SER A 47 -10.51 -4.97 2.58
CA SER A 47 -10.67 -3.81 1.70
C SER A 47 -10.71 -4.25 0.24
N LYS A 48 -10.95 -3.29 -0.65
CA LYS A 48 -11.05 -3.52 -2.09
C LYS A 48 -10.24 -2.47 -2.83
N ILE A 49 -9.40 -2.92 -3.76
CA ILE A 49 -8.65 -2.04 -4.65
C ILE A 49 -9.63 -1.41 -5.63
N LYS A 50 -9.68 -0.08 -5.70
CA LYS A 50 -10.51 0.63 -6.69
C LYS A 50 -9.76 0.82 -7.99
N GLU A 51 -8.51 1.27 -7.91
CA GLU A 51 -7.67 1.49 -9.09
C GLU A 51 -6.21 1.13 -8.79
N LEU A 52 -5.50 0.70 -9.83
CA LEU A 52 -4.06 0.46 -9.83
C LEU A 52 -3.39 1.34 -10.87
N HIS A 53 -2.23 1.88 -10.49
CA HIS A 53 -1.41 2.68 -11.37
C HIS A 53 0.04 2.20 -11.32
N THR A 54 0.69 2.10 -12.47
CA THR A 54 2.14 1.94 -12.57
C THR A 54 2.79 3.29 -12.82
N PHE A 55 4.09 3.38 -12.55
CA PHE A 55 4.88 4.58 -12.83
C PHE A 55 5.50 4.45 -14.22
N GLU A 56 5.24 5.43 -15.09
CA GLU A 56 5.79 5.50 -16.44
C GLU A 56 6.37 6.90 -16.66
N GLY A 57 7.71 6.98 -16.80
CA GLY A 57 8.43 8.25 -16.84
C GLY A 57 8.24 9.06 -15.54
N LEU A 58 7.74 10.29 -15.67
CA LEU A 58 7.40 11.17 -14.54
C LEU A 58 5.92 11.07 -14.14
N GLY A 59 5.15 10.24 -14.84
CA GLY A 59 3.71 10.12 -14.68
C GLY A 59 3.29 8.80 -14.05
N ARG A 60 1.97 8.67 -13.92
CA ARG A 60 1.29 7.42 -13.56
C ARG A 60 0.38 7.00 -14.70
N LYS A 61 0.28 5.69 -14.90
CA LYS A 61 -0.61 5.09 -15.87
C LYS A 61 -1.50 4.08 -15.18
N ARG A 62 -2.81 4.23 -15.35
CA ARG A 62 -3.78 3.25 -14.87
C ARG A 62 -3.55 1.91 -15.59
N VAL A 63 -3.55 0.83 -14.83
CA VAL A 63 -3.38 -0.54 -15.35
C VAL A 63 -4.38 -1.48 -14.69
N GLU A 64 -4.74 -2.54 -15.40
CA GLU A 64 -5.67 -3.55 -14.89
C GLU A 64 -4.99 -4.51 -13.89
N ALA A 65 -3.68 -4.72 -14.03
CA ALA A 65 -2.91 -5.63 -13.20
C ALA A 65 -1.46 -5.16 -13.03
N VAL A 66 -0.87 -5.47 -11.88
CA VAL A 66 0.54 -5.23 -11.54
C VAL A 66 1.15 -6.51 -11.00
N SER A 67 2.26 -6.94 -11.59
CA SER A 67 2.95 -8.17 -11.20
C SER A 67 4.06 -7.92 -10.18
N SER A 68 4.50 -8.99 -9.52
CA SER A 68 5.64 -8.95 -8.59
C SER A 68 6.89 -8.38 -9.25
N GLY A 69 7.59 -7.51 -8.53
CA GLY A 69 8.77 -6.78 -8.99
C GLY A 69 8.48 -5.31 -9.24
N ASP A 70 7.25 -4.97 -9.63
CA ASP A 70 6.89 -3.61 -10.02
C ASP A 70 6.47 -2.75 -8.83
N ILE A 71 6.71 -1.44 -8.96
CA ILE A 71 6.20 -0.42 -8.04
C ILE A 71 4.85 0.06 -8.57
N CYS A 72 3.84 0.07 -7.71
CA CYS A 72 2.52 0.57 -8.07
C CYS A 72 1.93 1.49 -7.00
N ALA A 73 0.97 2.28 -7.46
CA ALA A 73 0.15 3.13 -6.64
C ALA A 73 -1.28 2.57 -6.59
N VAL A 74 -1.76 2.28 -5.39
CA VAL A 74 -3.04 1.63 -5.12
C VAL A 74 -4.00 2.68 -4.55
N VAL A 75 -5.18 2.79 -5.18
CA VAL A 75 -6.20 3.78 -4.84
C VAL A 75 -7.44 3.07 -4.29
N GLY A 76 -8.11 3.73 -3.35
CA GLY A 76 -9.38 3.27 -2.79
C GLY A 76 -9.26 2.45 -1.51
N LEU A 77 -8.08 2.44 -0.89
CA LEU A 77 -7.85 1.88 0.44
C LEU A 77 -8.10 2.94 1.51
N GLU A 78 -8.54 2.52 2.69
CA GLU A 78 -8.79 3.39 3.83
C GLU A 78 -7.99 2.95 5.06
N GLY A 79 -7.51 3.93 5.83
CA GLY A 79 -6.85 3.65 7.12
C GLY A 79 -5.59 2.79 6.99
N PHE A 80 -4.80 2.99 5.93
CA PHE A 80 -3.49 2.39 5.76
C PHE A 80 -2.38 3.36 6.18
N GLU A 81 -1.28 2.81 6.66
CA GLU A 81 -0.07 3.52 7.04
C GLU A 81 1.17 2.94 6.36
N ILE A 82 2.29 3.66 6.45
CA ILE A 82 3.58 3.15 5.99
C ILE A 82 3.96 1.93 6.84
N GLY A 83 4.39 0.86 6.18
CA GLY A 83 4.75 -0.41 6.81
C GLY A 83 3.60 -1.42 6.92
N ASP A 84 2.37 -1.05 6.53
CA ASP A 84 1.28 -2.00 6.37
C ASP A 84 1.48 -2.85 5.10
N THR A 85 0.94 -4.07 5.09
CA THR A 85 1.03 -4.98 3.95
C THR A 85 -0.34 -5.23 3.33
N ILE A 86 -0.46 -5.02 2.02
CA ILE A 86 -1.59 -5.51 1.23
C ILE A 86 -1.35 -6.99 0.92
N CYS A 87 -2.28 -7.83 1.35
CA CYS A 87 -2.21 -9.28 1.23
C CYS A 87 -3.42 -9.84 0.47
N ASP A 88 -3.34 -11.12 0.11
CA ASP A 88 -4.48 -11.91 -0.37
C ASP A 88 -5.68 -11.85 0.60
N PHE A 89 -6.88 -11.94 0.03
CA PHE A 89 -8.12 -11.87 0.80
C PHE A 89 -8.37 -13.14 1.64
N ASP A 90 -8.08 -14.31 1.07
CA ASP A 90 -8.38 -15.60 1.69
C ASP A 90 -7.20 -16.14 2.50
N ASN A 91 -5.98 -15.90 2.02
CA ASN A 91 -4.74 -16.38 2.63
C ASN A 91 -3.77 -15.22 2.90
N PRO A 92 -4.08 -14.31 3.85
CA PRO A 92 -3.25 -13.17 4.14
C PRO A 92 -1.92 -13.59 4.76
N GLU A 93 -0.83 -13.27 4.07
CA GLU A 93 0.53 -13.50 4.54
C GLU A 93 1.25 -12.13 4.59
N PRO A 94 1.24 -11.42 5.73
CA PRO A 94 1.88 -10.12 5.85
C PRO A 94 3.39 -10.20 5.72
N LEU A 95 3.99 -9.13 5.18
CA LEU A 95 5.44 -8.97 5.16
C LEU A 95 5.90 -8.45 6.54
N PRO A 96 7.14 -8.74 6.95
CA PRO A 96 7.70 -8.19 8.17
C PRO A 96 7.62 -6.66 8.13
N PRO A 97 7.05 -5.99 9.15
CA PRO A 97 6.95 -4.55 9.16
C PRO A 97 8.35 -3.92 9.21
N ILE A 98 8.49 -2.77 8.55
CA ILE A 98 9.73 -1.98 8.60
C ILE A 98 9.82 -1.34 9.98
N ALA A 99 10.95 -1.54 10.67
CA ALA A 99 11.28 -0.81 11.88
C ALA A 99 11.40 0.68 11.53
N ILE A 100 10.53 1.51 12.12
CA ILE A 100 10.68 2.97 12.06
C ILE A 100 11.46 3.36 13.31
N ASP A 101 12.63 3.95 13.11
CA ASP A 101 13.44 4.47 14.20
C ASP A 101 12.72 5.62 14.91
N GLU A 102 12.85 5.66 16.23
CA GLU A 102 12.26 6.73 17.04
C GLU A 102 12.91 8.09 16.68
N PRO A 103 12.12 9.18 16.66
CA PRO A 103 12.65 10.49 16.32
C PRO A 103 13.69 10.92 17.35
N THR A 104 14.91 11.23 16.88
CA THR A 104 16.02 11.69 17.73
C THR A 104 15.90 13.17 18.13
N MET A 105 14.97 13.91 17.53
CA MET A 105 14.73 15.32 17.81
C MET A 105 13.23 15.58 18.00
N SER A 106 12.87 16.22 19.11
CA SER A 106 11.51 16.72 19.39
C SER A 106 11.53 18.25 19.49
N MET A 107 10.65 18.93 18.76
CA MET A 107 10.47 20.38 18.85
C MET A 107 9.05 20.68 19.35
N LEU A 108 8.94 21.49 20.42
CA LEU A 108 7.66 21.93 20.95
C LEU A 108 7.25 23.24 20.26
N PHE A 109 6.13 23.22 19.56
CA PHE A 109 5.52 24.43 19.00
C PHE A 109 4.51 25.00 20.01
N THR A 110 4.67 26.26 20.41
CA THR A 110 3.72 27.02 21.23
C THR A 110 3.18 28.21 20.44
N ILE A 111 1.97 28.65 20.78
CA ILE A 111 1.29 29.83 20.21
C ILE A 111 1.88 31.12 20.79
#